data_AF-V9DAQ2-F1
#
_entry.id   AF-V9DAQ2-F1
#
_cell.length_a   1.000
_cell.length_b   1.000
_cell.length_c   1.000
_cell.angle_alpha   90.00
_cell.angle_beta   90.00
_cell.angle_gamma   90.00
#
_symmetry.space_group_name_H-M   'P 1'
#
loop_
_entity.id
_entity.type
_entity.pdbx_description
1 polymer ?
#
loop_
_entity_poly.entity_id
_entity_poly.type
_entity_poly.pdbx_seq_one_letter_code
_entity_poly.pdbx_strand_id
1 'polypeptide(L)'
;MDGDVAVEPEVDSFSLILPLPYRVAIIIVLGIWAWGLNLHYLHLIKIDVPALIRYPPRQVAHHHYSAYRLATALSIPLVSSILLYWAITRGDKHAVLQWQILPQSYLLLLVVCFLVPLRRMSLSGRQRFLSILKRISLGGLAEVQDGKFGDILLADVLTSYAKVMGDLFVSTCMLFDRKTTSTAKPNRACGGVFLVPLIIAVPSMIRLRQCLIEYFRVRKHPTAASGWGGQHLANALKYSSAFPVIILSALQRGYEPNKFHMSEAGLFRLWLLFVFLNSFYSFYWDVAKDWDLSLFSSSHERNDPGHPWGLRRYRYFHVKELYYIAILIDFLLRCTWSFKLSPHLDHFNDLEGGIFLMELLEVVRRWMWIFIRVETEWVRNNKGPAPDDILLGEFGGKIDED
;
A
#
# COMPACT_ATOMS: atom_id res chain seq x y z
N MET A 1 22.90 -39.34 -23.63
CA MET A 1 22.80 -37.98 -24.20
C MET A 1 21.52 -37.43 -23.63
N ASP A 2 21.58 -36.95 -22.39
CA ASP A 2 20.39 -36.48 -21.67
C ASP A 2 20.29 -34.99 -21.94
N GLY A 3 19.82 -34.68 -23.15
CA GLY A 3 19.36 -33.35 -23.49
C GLY A 3 18.03 -33.17 -22.79
N ASP A 4 18.07 -32.66 -21.54
CA ASP A 4 16.91 -31.98 -20.96
C ASP A 4 16.44 -30.97 -22.02
N VAL A 5 15.30 -31.26 -22.64
CA VAL A 5 14.64 -30.35 -23.56
C VAL A 5 14.38 -29.09 -22.74
N ALA A 6 15.19 -28.06 -22.97
CA ALA A 6 15.02 -26.77 -22.32
C ALA A 6 13.60 -26.32 -22.66
N VAL A 7 12.69 -26.41 -21.68
CA VAL A 7 11.34 -25.88 -21.82
C VAL A 7 11.51 -24.41 -22.11
N GLU A 8 11.19 -23.99 -23.34
CA GLU A 8 11.31 -22.60 -23.72
C GLU A 8 10.51 -21.76 -22.73
N PRO A 9 11.09 -20.68 -22.18
CA PRO A 9 10.40 -19.85 -21.23
C PRO A 9 9.14 -19.27 -21.89
N GLU A 10 7.98 -19.73 -21.41
CA GLU A 10 6.68 -19.31 -21.90
C GLU A 10 6.51 -17.81 -21.65
N VAL A 11 6.14 -17.04 -22.68
CA VAL A 11 5.81 -15.62 -22.57
C VAL A 11 4.30 -15.49 -22.76
N ASP A 12 3.60 -15.06 -21.71
CA ASP A 12 2.17 -14.77 -21.79
C ASP A 12 1.90 -13.48 -22.58
N SER A 13 0.69 -13.35 -23.12
CA SER A 13 0.30 -12.23 -23.99
C SER A 13 0.50 -10.85 -23.36
N PHE A 14 0.37 -10.74 -22.03
CA PHE A 14 0.57 -9.46 -21.35
C PHE A 14 2.05 -9.17 -21.13
N SER A 15 2.87 -10.19 -20.82
CA SER A 15 4.33 -10.05 -20.70
C SER A 15 5.02 -9.74 -22.03
N LEU A 16 4.42 -10.09 -23.17
CA LEU A 16 4.91 -9.67 -24.50
C LEU A 16 4.89 -8.14 -24.68
N ILE A 17 3.87 -7.48 -24.12
CA ILE A 17 3.68 -6.04 -24.27
C ILE A 17 4.32 -5.30 -23.10
N LEU A 18 4.07 -5.77 -21.88
CA LEU A 18 4.49 -5.11 -20.66
C LEU A 18 5.02 -6.16 -19.68
N PRO A 19 6.31 -6.52 -19.73
CA PRO A 19 6.90 -7.48 -18.81
C PRO A 19 6.90 -6.97 -17.36
N LEU A 20 7.01 -7.90 -16.41
CA LEU A 20 6.90 -7.64 -14.96
C LEU A 20 7.73 -6.45 -14.44
N PRO A 21 9.00 -6.25 -14.85
CA PRO A 21 9.79 -5.15 -14.31
C PRO A 21 9.17 -3.77 -14.64
N TYR A 22 8.58 -3.60 -15.83
CA TYR A 22 7.91 -2.36 -16.20
C TYR A 22 6.59 -2.17 -15.45
N ARG A 23 5.86 -3.25 -15.16
CA ARG A 23 4.63 -3.19 -14.35
C ARG A 23 4.91 -2.61 -12.96
N VAL A 24 5.92 -3.18 -12.30
CA VAL A 24 6.40 -2.71 -10.98
C VAL A 24 6.85 -1.25 -11.06
N ALA A 25 7.65 -0.90 -12.06
CA ALA A 25 8.11 0.46 -12.30
C ALA A 25 6.97 1.48 -12.45
N ILE A 26 5.96 1.16 -13.26
CA ILE A 26 4.79 2.00 -13.50
C ILE A 26 4.06 2.27 -12.19
N ILE A 27 3.80 1.24 -11.38
CA ILE A 27 3.06 1.38 -10.12
C ILE A 27 3.85 2.22 -9.10
N ILE A 28 5.17 2.06 -9.03
CA ILE A 28 6.03 2.88 -8.17
C ILE A 28 5.98 4.35 -8.60
N VAL A 29 6.18 4.64 -9.89
CA VAL A 29 6.19 6.02 -10.40
C VAL A 29 4.80 6.66 -10.26
N LEU A 30 3.73 5.91 -10.50
CA LEU A 30 2.36 6.36 -10.28
C LEU A 30 2.12 6.74 -8.82
N GLY A 31 2.65 5.97 -7.86
CA GLY A 31 2.56 6.31 -6.43
C GLY A 31 3.15 7.68 -6.09
N ILE A 32 4.25 8.06 -6.76
CA ILE A 32 4.89 9.37 -6.58
C ILE A 32 4.01 10.48 -7.16
N TRP A 33 3.40 10.26 -8.33
CA TRP A 33 2.41 11.18 -8.90
C TRP A 33 1.19 11.35 -7.99
N ALA A 34 0.63 10.23 -7.52
CA ALA A 34 -0.48 10.15 -6.59
C ALA A 34 -0.19 10.93 -5.28
N TRP A 35 1.02 10.78 -4.73
CA TRP A 35 1.43 11.57 -3.57
C TRP A 35 1.56 13.07 -3.88
N GLY A 36 2.12 13.43 -5.04
CA GLY A 36 2.16 14.82 -5.49
C GLY A 36 0.77 15.45 -5.61
N LEU A 37 -0.21 14.72 -6.15
CA LEU A 37 -1.60 15.14 -6.25
C LEU A 37 -2.27 15.31 -4.87
N ASN A 38 -2.02 14.39 -3.92
CA ASN A 38 -2.47 14.56 -2.54
C ASN A 38 -1.97 15.88 -1.96
N LEU A 39 -0.65 16.11 -2.01
CA LEU A 39 -0.03 17.33 -1.48
C LEU A 39 -0.55 18.60 -2.17
N HIS A 40 -0.79 18.55 -3.47
CA HIS A 40 -1.25 19.71 -4.22
C HIS A 40 -2.69 20.06 -3.86
N TYR A 41 -3.61 19.11 -3.96
CA TYR A 41 -5.02 19.39 -3.70
C TYR A 41 -5.28 19.74 -2.23
N LEU A 42 -4.66 19.04 -1.28
CA LEU A 42 -4.77 19.35 0.15
C LEU A 42 -4.24 20.76 0.46
N HIS A 43 -3.19 21.20 -0.22
CA HIS A 43 -2.70 22.58 -0.11
C HIS A 43 -3.71 23.61 -0.63
N LEU A 44 -4.40 23.33 -1.75
CA LEU A 44 -5.41 24.23 -2.31
C LEU A 44 -6.57 24.47 -1.34
N ILE A 45 -6.99 23.42 -0.60
CA ILE A 45 -8.03 23.52 0.44
C ILE A 45 -7.49 23.89 1.82
N LYS A 46 -6.26 24.40 1.89
CA LYS A 46 -5.62 24.94 3.11
C LYS A 46 -5.37 23.91 4.22
N ILE A 47 -5.16 22.64 3.87
CA ILE A 47 -4.66 21.61 4.79
C ILE A 47 -3.14 21.53 4.68
N ASP A 48 -2.43 21.82 5.78
CA ASP A 48 -0.97 21.77 5.83
C ASP A 48 -0.46 20.35 6.15
N VAL A 49 -0.38 19.51 5.12
CA VAL A 49 0.17 18.15 5.23
C VAL A 49 1.60 18.13 5.77
N PRO A 50 2.54 18.99 5.28
CA PRO A 50 3.86 19.13 5.88
C PRO A 50 3.83 19.31 7.40
N ALA A 51 2.96 20.19 7.92
CA ALA A 51 2.83 20.38 9.36
C ALA A 51 2.37 19.10 10.07
N LEU A 52 1.34 18.41 9.55
CA LEU A 52 0.82 17.17 10.14
C LEU A 52 1.86 16.06 10.22
N ILE A 53 2.67 15.91 9.17
CA ILE A 53 3.73 14.89 9.16
C ILE A 53 5.01 15.38 9.83
N ARG A 54 5.06 16.60 10.38
CA ARG A 54 6.24 17.26 10.97
C ARG A 54 7.42 17.40 9.99
N TYR A 55 7.13 17.87 8.77
CA TYR A 55 8.12 18.18 7.75
C TYR A 55 8.79 19.54 8.04
N PRO A 56 10.14 19.66 7.98
CA PRO A 56 10.82 20.92 8.25
C PRO A 56 10.28 22.04 7.38
N PRO A 57 9.95 23.22 7.95
CA PRO A 57 9.45 24.34 7.18
C PRO A 57 10.49 24.74 6.12
N ARG A 58 10.05 24.82 4.86
CA ARG A 58 10.87 25.27 3.73
C ARG A 58 10.44 26.68 3.35
N GLN A 59 11.39 27.61 3.24
CA GLN A 59 11.08 29.02 3.02
C GLN A 59 10.57 29.37 1.60
N VAL A 60 10.71 28.51 0.58
CA VAL A 60 10.62 28.99 -0.83
C VAL A 60 9.81 28.11 -1.81
N ALA A 61 9.59 26.81 -1.56
CA ALA A 61 8.93 25.94 -2.55
C ALA A 61 7.94 24.96 -1.94
N HIS A 62 6.71 24.95 -2.46
CA HIS A 62 5.67 24.01 -2.04
C HIS A 62 6.10 22.56 -2.29
N HIS A 63 5.78 21.68 -1.34
CA HIS A 63 6.25 20.28 -1.35
C HIS A 63 5.75 19.47 -2.55
N HIS A 64 4.57 19.78 -3.10
CA HIS A 64 4.04 19.11 -4.29
C HIS A 64 4.90 19.33 -5.55
N TYR A 65 5.51 20.51 -5.73
CA TYR A 65 6.43 20.75 -6.86
C TYR A 65 7.64 19.81 -6.81
N SER A 66 8.15 19.54 -5.60
CA SER A 66 9.27 18.61 -5.44
C SER A 66 8.87 17.17 -5.78
N ALA A 67 7.64 16.76 -5.43
CA ALA A 67 7.09 15.47 -5.81
C ALA A 67 6.87 15.35 -7.32
N TYR A 68 6.24 16.34 -7.96
CA TYR A 68 6.04 16.35 -9.42
C TYR A 68 7.34 16.35 -10.21
N ARG A 69 8.35 17.11 -9.76
CA ARG A 69 9.68 17.08 -10.38
C ARG A 69 10.31 15.69 -10.31
N LEU A 70 10.22 15.02 -9.16
CA LEU A 70 10.72 13.64 -9.02
C LEU A 70 9.92 12.69 -9.92
N ALA A 71 8.59 12.77 -9.89
CA ALA A 71 7.72 11.94 -10.71
C ALA A 71 8.01 12.11 -12.21
N THR A 72 8.17 13.34 -12.68
CA THR A 72 8.52 13.67 -14.07
C THR A 72 9.90 13.14 -14.44
N ALA A 73 10.90 13.35 -13.57
CA ALA A 73 12.26 12.88 -13.80
C ALA A 73 12.37 11.35 -13.88
N LEU A 74 11.46 10.61 -13.24
CA LEU A 74 11.38 9.15 -13.35
C LEU A 74 10.48 8.70 -14.51
N SER A 75 9.43 9.46 -14.86
CA SER A 75 8.48 9.12 -15.92
C SER A 75 9.12 9.23 -17.32
N ILE A 76 9.92 10.27 -17.58
CA ILE A 76 10.58 10.47 -18.88
C ILE A 76 11.43 9.25 -19.28
N PRO A 77 12.39 8.78 -18.45
CA PRO A 77 13.18 7.59 -18.78
C PRO A 77 12.32 6.31 -18.79
N LEU A 78 11.23 6.22 -18.02
CA LEU A 78 10.32 5.06 -18.04
C LEU A 78 9.65 4.93 -19.40
N VAL A 79 8.97 5.99 -19.82
CA VAL A 79 8.26 6.02 -21.11
C VAL A 79 9.24 5.82 -22.25
N SER A 80 10.41 6.47 -22.20
CA SER A 80 11.46 6.27 -23.21
C SER A 80 11.95 4.81 -23.27
N SER A 81 12.14 4.17 -22.11
CA SER A 81 12.54 2.76 -22.01
C SER A 81 11.46 1.82 -22.56
N ILE A 82 10.18 2.05 -22.22
CA ILE A 82 9.05 1.26 -22.73
C ILE A 82 8.90 1.42 -24.25
N LEU A 83 8.97 2.64 -24.77
CA LEU A 83 8.87 2.90 -26.21
C LEU A 83 10.04 2.25 -26.97
N LEU A 84 11.26 2.33 -26.43
CA LEU A 84 12.42 1.67 -26.99
C LEU A 84 12.27 0.14 -26.95
N TYR A 85 11.74 -0.40 -25.85
CA TYR A 85 11.45 -1.82 -25.71
C TYR A 85 10.49 -2.29 -26.81
N TRP A 86 9.36 -1.60 -27.01
CA TRP A 86 8.41 -1.93 -28.08
C TRP A 86 9.00 -1.81 -29.48
N ALA A 87 9.83 -0.79 -29.72
CA ALA A 87 10.48 -0.60 -31.02
C ALA A 87 11.47 -1.72 -31.36
N ILE A 88 12.20 -2.23 -30.35
CA ILE A 88 13.16 -3.31 -30.50
C ILE A 88 12.47 -4.66 -30.62
N THR A 89 11.54 -4.98 -29.71
CA THR A 89 10.95 -6.32 -29.65
C THR A 89 9.87 -6.54 -30.70
N ARG A 90 9.11 -5.50 -31.07
CA ARG A 90 8.00 -5.56 -32.04
C ARG A 90 7.00 -6.70 -31.75
N GLY A 91 6.89 -7.11 -30.49
CA GLY A 91 6.05 -8.23 -30.05
C GLY A 91 6.60 -9.63 -30.36
N ASP A 92 7.84 -9.74 -30.86
CA ASP A 92 8.50 -11.03 -31.06
C ASP A 92 8.93 -11.67 -29.73
N LYS A 93 8.54 -12.94 -29.53
CA LYS A 93 8.79 -13.68 -28.29
C LYS A 93 10.28 -13.81 -27.98
N HIS A 94 11.09 -14.10 -29.01
CA HIS A 94 12.51 -14.36 -28.85
C HIS A 94 13.27 -13.07 -28.49
N ALA A 95 12.92 -11.96 -29.14
CA ALA A 95 13.43 -10.65 -28.81
C ALA A 95 13.05 -10.20 -27.39
N VAL A 96 11.80 -10.43 -26.96
CA VAL A 96 11.34 -10.11 -25.60
C VAL A 96 12.20 -10.80 -24.52
N LEU A 97 12.53 -12.07 -24.72
CA LEU A 97 13.37 -12.85 -23.80
C LEU A 97 14.83 -12.36 -23.79
N GLN A 98 15.38 -12.02 -24.95
CA GLN A 98 16.76 -11.53 -25.08
C GLN A 98 16.97 -10.14 -24.48
N TRP A 99 15.98 -9.25 -24.60
CA TRP A 99 16.10 -7.85 -24.21
C TRP A 99 15.68 -7.54 -22.77
N GLN A 100 15.80 -8.50 -21.85
CA GLN A 100 15.46 -8.29 -20.42
C GLN A 100 16.28 -7.19 -19.72
N ILE A 101 17.47 -6.87 -20.24
CA ILE A 101 18.34 -5.84 -19.68
C ILE A 101 17.68 -4.45 -19.68
N LEU A 102 16.84 -4.16 -20.67
CA LEU A 102 16.24 -2.84 -20.83
C LEU A 102 15.23 -2.54 -19.70
N PRO A 103 14.20 -3.36 -19.43
CA PRO A 103 13.32 -3.18 -18.27
C PRO A 103 14.07 -3.17 -16.94
N GLN A 104 15.08 -4.03 -16.80
CA GLN A 104 15.85 -4.17 -15.56
C GLN A 104 16.77 -2.97 -15.30
N SER A 105 17.36 -2.40 -16.35
CA SER A 105 18.15 -1.17 -16.23
C SER A 105 17.32 0.01 -15.72
N TYR A 106 16.02 0.06 -16.07
CA TYR A 106 15.11 1.06 -15.52
C TYR A 106 14.79 0.81 -14.04
N LEU A 107 14.52 -0.44 -13.64
CA LEU A 107 14.36 -0.75 -12.21
C LEU A 107 15.61 -0.39 -11.40
N LEU A 108 16.80 -0.68 -11.93
CA LEU A 108 18.06 -0.26 -11.31
C LEU A 108 18.15 1.26 -11.21
N LEU A 109 17.79 1.99 -12.28
CA LEU A 109 17.74 3.45 -12.27
C LEU A 109 16.80 3.97 -11.17
N LEU A 110 15.60 3.39 -10.99
CA LEU A 110 14.70 3.74 -9.90
C LEU A 110 15.39 3.61 -8.54
N VAL A 111 15.99 2.45 -8.26
CA VAL A 111 16.67 2.18 -6.98
C VAL A 111 17.81 3.18 -6.75
N VAL A 112 18.66 3.39 -7.76
CA VAL A 112 19.76 4.37 -7.72
C VAL A 112 19.23 5.79 -7.48
N CYS A 113 18.14 6.18 -8.15
CA CYS A 113 17.50 7.47 -7.94
C CYS A 113 16.90 7.64 -6.54
N PHE A 114 16.59 6.58 -5.80
CA PHE A 114 16.17 6.71 -4.41
C PHE A 114 17.34 6.73 -3.43
N LEU A 115 18.37 5.92 -3.67
CA LEU A 115 19.51 5.75 -2.74
C LEU A 115 20.60 6.81 -2.90
N VAL A 116 20.89 7.25 -4.13
CA VAL A 116 21.99 8.17 -4.40
C VAL A 116 21.55 9.62 -4.12
N PRO A 117 22.34 10.43 -3.37
CA PRO A 117 21.97 11.78 -2.95
C PRO A 117 22.07 12.83 -4.09
N LEU A 118 21.36 12.61 -5.20
CA LEU A 118 21.32 13.53 -6.36
C LEU A 118 20.65 14.86 -6.00
N ARG A 119 21.41 15.95 -5.82
CA ARG A 119 20.89 17.25 -5.37
C ARG A 119 19.71 17.79 -6.21
N ARG A 120 19.68 17.48 -7.53
CA ARG A 120 18.63 17.93 -8.46
C ARG A 120 17.26 17.25 -8.26
N MET A 121 17.20 16.11 -7.57
CA MET A 121 15.99 15.28 -7.44
C MET A 121 15.39 15.30 -6.03
N SER A 122 15.16 16.47 -5.42
CA SER A 122 14.53 16.57 -4.08
C SER A 122 15.23 15.73 -2.99
N LEU A 123 16.50 16.03 -2.73
CA LEU A 123 17.34 15.31 -1.76
C LEU A 123 16.67 15.17 -0.37
N SER A 124 16.14 16.26 0.17
CA SER A 124 15.52 16.28 1.50
C SER A 124 14.28 15.38 1.60
N GLY A 125 13.46 15.33 0.53
CA GLY A 125 12.28 14.47 0.48
C GLY A 125 12.65 12.99 0.47
N ARG A 126 13.63 12.61 -0.36
CA ARG A 126 14.11 11.22 -0.45
C ARG A 126 14.80 10.76 0.83
N GLN A 127 15.68 11.57 1.40
CA GLN A 127 16.34 11.25 2.67
C GLN A 127 15.32 11.03 3.78
N ARG A 128 14.32 11.91 3.90
CA ARG A 128 13.24 11.72 4.88
C ARG A 128 12.44 10.45 4.61
N PHE A 129 12.06 10.19 3.36
CA PHE A 129 11.36 8.95 3.00
C PHE A 129 12.16 7.72 3.44
N LEU A 130 13.46 7.68 3.14
CA LEU A 130 14.35 6.59 3.55
C LEU A 130 14.51 6.51 5.08
N SER A 131 14.57 7.65 5.77
CA SER A 131 14.62 7.68 7.24
C SER A 131 13.35 7.13 7.88
N ILE A 132 12.16 7.50 7.36
CA ILE A 132 10.87 6.96 7.82
C ILE A 132 10.83 5.46 7.51
N LEU A 133 11.19 5.05 6.28
CA LEU A 133 11.22 3.65 5.87
C LEU A 133 12.13 2.80 6.78
N LYS A 134 13.35 3.31 7.07
CA LYS A 134 14.27 2.68 8.01
C LYS A 134 13.65 2.55 9.41
N ARG A 135 13.01 3.62 9.89
CA ARG A 135 12.40 3.70 11.22
C ARG A 135 11.23 2.72 11.39
N ILE A 136 10.34 2.65 10.41
CA ILE A 136 9.19 1.73 10.48
C ILE A 136 9.62 0.27 10.34
N SER A 137 10.65 -0.01 9.54
CA SER A 137 11.15 -1.37 9.31
C SER A 137 12.05 -1.91 10.43
N LEU A 138 13.03 -1.13 10.91
CA LEU A 138 14.04 -1.60 11.87
C LEU A 138 13.76 -1.18 13.32
N GLY A 139 12.97 -0.14 13.55
CA GLY A 139 12.68 0.39 14.88
C GLY A 139 13.11 1.85 15.09
N GLY A 140 12.87 2.34 16.32
CA GLY A 140 12.99 3.76 16.64
C GLY A 140 11.75 4.57 16.27
N LEU A 141 10.56 3.95 16.30
CA LEU A 141 9.28 4.57 15.93
C LEU A 141 9.08 5.91 16.61
N ALA A 142 8.69 6.91 15.81
CA ALA A 142 8.48 8.26 16.31
C ALA A 142 7.44 8.27 17.43
N GLU A 143 7.65 9.11 18.43
CA GLU A 143 6.62 9.41 19.40
C GLU A 143 5.51 10.25 18.76
N VAL A 144 4.38 10.41 19.46
CA VAL A 144 3.21 11.15 18.96
C VAL A 144 3.63 12.55 18.48
N GLN A 145 4.48 13.22 19.26
CA GLN A 145 5.02 14.56 19.01
C GLN A 145 6.02 14.66 17.84
N ASP A 146 6.63 13.55 17.40
CA ASP A 146 7.78 13.55 16.49
C ASP A 146 7.47 13.07 15.06
N GLY A 147 6.19 13.05 14.67
CA GLY A 147 5.75 12.67 13.32
C GLY A 147 5.27 11.23 13.18
N LYS A 148 4.70 10.66 14.25
CA LYS A 148 4.01 9.35 14.25
C LYS A 148 2.98 9.21 13.12
N PHE A 149 2.26 10.29 12.77
CA PHE A 149 1.31 10.27 11.65
C PHE A 149 1.99 9.93 10.32
N GLY A 150 3.19 10.47 10.06
CA GLY A 150 3.97 10.14 8.87
C GLY A 150 4.44 8.68 8.83
N ASP A 151 4.81 8.11 9.98
CA ASP A 151 5.17 6.69 10.12
C ASP A 151 3.98 5.79 9.82
N ILE A 152 2.80 6.12 10.35
CA ILE A 152 1.55 5.42 10.11
C ILE A 152 1.18 5.50 8.63
N LEU A 153 1.19 6.70 8.05
CA LEU A 153 0.82 6.95 6.66
C LEU A 153 1.70 6.14 5.70
N LEU A 154 3.03 6.17 5.88
CA LEU A 154 3.93 5.39 5.02
C LEU A 154 3.73 3.88 5.20
N ALA A 155 3.59 3.41 6.44
CA ALA A 155 3.40 1.99 6.70
C ALA A 155 2.07 1.48 6.12
N ASP A 156 0.99 2.27 6.16
CA ASP A 156 -0.28 1.95 5.52
C ASP A 156 -0.17 1.96 3.99
N VAL A 157 0.59 2.88 3.41
CA VAL A 157 0.93 2.84 1.97
C VAL A 157 1.65 1.54 1.62
N LEU A 158 2.63 1.12 2.42
CA LEU A 158 3.35 -0.14 2.17
C LEU A 158 2.42 -1.36 2.16
N THR A 159 1.36 -1.38 2.97
CA THR A 159 0.39 -2.51 2.93
C THR A 159 -0.29 -2.66 1.58
N SER A 160 -0.57 -1.56 0.90
CA SER A 160 -1.15 -1.55 -0.45
C SER A 160 -0.10 -1.90 -1.53
N TYR A 161 1.19 -1.72 -1.22
CA TYR A 161 2.32 -2.12 -2.09
C TYR A 161 2.82 -3.55 -1.83
N ALA A 162 2.18 -4.33 -0.96
CA ALA A 162 2.67 -5.65 -0.56
C ALA A 162 2.87 -6.62 -1.74
N LYS A 163 1.91 -6.68 -2.68
CA LYS A 163 2.04 -7.51 -3.89
C LYS A 163 3.12 -6.97 -4.85
N VAL A 164 3.18 -5.65 -5.04
CA VAL A 164 4.21 -4.98 -5.85
C VAL A 164 5.61 -5.28 -5.32
N MET A 165 5.79 -5.36 -3.99
CA MET A 165 7.06 -5.79 -3.38
C MET A 165 7.38 -7.25 -3.67
N GLY A 166 6.37 -8.13 -3.66
CA GLY A 166 6.51 -9.51 -4.10
C GLY A 166 6.92 -9.62 -5.57
N ASP A 167 6.30 -8.85 -6.46
CA ASP A 167 6.60 -8.85 -7.89
C ASP A 167 7.96 -8.19 -8.20
N LEU A 168 8.38 -7.18 -7.44
CA LEU A 168 9.75 -6.66 -7.48
C LEU A 168 10.77 -7.75 -7.12
N PHE A 169 10.49 -8.54 -6.08
CA PHE A 169 11.33 -9.67 -5.71
C PHE A 169 11.35 -10.74 -6.77
N VAL A 170 10.20 -11.17 -7.31
CA VAL A 170 10.11 -12.16 -8.40
C VAL A 170 10.92 -11.69 -9.61
N SER A 171 10.74 -10.43 -10.02
CA SER A 171 11.48 -9.80 -11.11
C SER A 171 12.99 -9.85 -10.88
N THR A 172 13.45 -9.52 -9.68
CA THR A 172 14.86 -9.54 -9.30
C THR A 172 15.40 -10.96 -9.23
N CYS A 173 14.64 -11.90 -8.68
CA CYS A 173 15.01 -13.31 -8.59
C CYS A 173 15.19 -13.92 -9.99
N MET A 174 14.26 -13.66 -10.90
CA MET A 174 14.32 -14.15 -12.29
C MET A 174 15.45 -13.51 -13.11
N LEU A 175 15.90 -12.29 -12.77
CA LEU A 175 17.06 -11.68 -13.42
C LEU A 175 18.35 -12.48 -13.17
N PHE A 176 18.48 -13.12 -12.00
CA PHE A 176 19.66 -13.90 -11.63
C PHE A 176 19.49 -15.41 -11.84
N ASP A 177 18.30 -15.86 -12.24
CA ASP A 177 18.06 -17.26 -12.57
C ASP A 177 18.69 -17.60 -13.93
N ARG A 178 19.29 -18.80 -14.04
CA ARG A 178 19.89 -19.30 -15.29
C ARG A 178 18.85 -19.94 -16.21
N LYS A 179 17.67 -20.31 -15.69
CA LYS A 179 16.64 -21.07 -16.41
C LYS A 179 15.52 -20.22 -16.99
N THR A 180 15.41 -18.96 -16.56
CA THR A 180 14.35 -18.05 -17.01
C THR A 180 14.90 -16.64 -17.18
N THR A 181 14.08 -15.75 -17.72
CA THR A 181 14.40 -14.33 -17.86
C THR A 181 13.32 -13.52 -17.20
N SER A 182 13.67 -12.33 -16.71
CA SER A 182 12.71 -11.46 -16.03
C SER A 182 11.64 -10.83 -16.92
N THR A 183 11.70 -11.06 -18.24
CA THR A 183 10.67 -10.71 -19.22
C THR A 183 9.78 -11.87 -19.63
N ALA A 184 10.11 -13.10 -19.24
CA ALA A 184 9.24 -14.26 -19.36
C ALA A 184 8.03 -14.17 -18.40
N LYS A 185 7.13 -15.15 -18.49
CA LYS A 185 6.02 -15.30 -17.55
C LYS A 185 6.55 -15.33 -16.10
N PRO A 186 6.00 -14.50 -15.19
CA PRO A 186 6.48 -14.39 -13.82
C PRO A 186 6.49 -15.72 -13.05
N ASN A 187 7.67 -16.16 -12.61
CA ASN A 187 7.80 -17.35 -11.78
C ASN A 187 7.65 -16.98 -10.29
N ARG A 188 6.42 -17.04 -9.77
CA ARG A 188 6.12 -16.75 -8.35
C ARG A 188 6.63 -17.82 -7.37
N ALA A 189 7.28 -18.88 -7.85
CA ALA A 189 8.02 -19.85 -7.03
C ALA A 189 9.54 -19.60 -7.04
N CYS A 190 10.01 -18.54 -7.71
CA CYS A 190 11.42 -18.14 -7.69
C CYS A 190 11.84 -17.82 -6.25
N GLY A 191 12.89 -18.49 -5.76
CA GLY A 191 13.32 -18.40 -4.36
C GLY A 191 12.52 -19.28 -3.37
N GLY A 192 11.65 -20.17 -3.87
CA GLY A 192 10.87 -21.13 -3.08
C GLY A 192 9.43 -20.69 -2.78
N VAL A 193 8.64 -21.62 -2.24
CA VAL A 193 7.19 -21.47 -2.04
C VAL A 193 6.83 -20.37 -1.02
N PHE A 194 7.69 -20.12 -0.03
CA PHE A 194 7.38 -19.25 1.11
C PHE A 194 8.04 -17.87 1.08
N LEU A 195 9.04 -17.64 0.23
CA LEU A 195 9.80 -16.38 0.25
C LEU A 195 8.96 -15.20 -0.27
N VAL A 196 8.25 -15.37 -1.39
CA VAL A 196 7.33 -14.35 -1.91
C VAL A 196 6.19 -14.05 -0.90
N PRO A 197 5.47 -15.05 -0.34
CA PRO A 197 4.51 -14.81 0.74
C PRO A 197 5.09 -14.07 1.95
N LEU A 198 6.32 -14.39 2.36
CA LEU A 198 6.99 -13.71 3.47
C LEU A 198 7.21 -12.22 3.17
N ILE A 199 7.66 -11.90 1.95
CA ILE A 199 7.84 -10.50 1.50
C ILE A 199 6.50 -9.76 1.47
N ILE A 200 5.45 -10.39 0.96
CA ILE A 200 4.09 -9.83 0.96
C ILE A 200 3.58 -9.60 2.40
N ALA A 201 4.00 -10.41 3.38
CA ALA A 201 3.62 -10.24 4.78
C ALA A 201 4.38 -9.10 5.49
N VAL A 202 5.52 -8.64 4.97
CA VAL A 202 6.38 -7.63 5.64
C VAL A 202 5.62 -6.35 6.00
N PRO A 203 4.85 -5.71 5.10
CA PRO A 203 4.11 -4.50 5.46
C PRO A 203 3.13 -4.68 6.62
N SER A 204 2.39 -5.80 6.64
CA SER A 204 1.47 -6.13 7.75
C SER A 204 2.22 -6.43 9.04
N MET A 205 3.41 -7.06 8.97
CA MET A 205 4.28 -7.24 10.14
C MET A 205 4.77 -5.92 10.72
N ILE A 206 5.16 -4.96 9.87
CA ILE A 206 5.55 -3.61 10.29
C ILE A 206 4.41 -2.95 11.07
N ARG A 207 3.19 -2.97 10.52
CA ARG A 207 2.01 -2.37 11.18
C ARG A 207 1.61 -3.09 12.45
N LEU A 208 1.63 -4.42 12.47
CA LEU A 208 1.39 -5.20 13.69
C LEU A 208 2.38 -4.79 14.79
N ARG A 209 3.68 -4.74 14.47
CA ARG A 209 4.72 -4.32 15.40
C ARG A 209 4.48 -2.90 15.92
N GLN A 210 4.16 -1.95 15.04
CA GLN A 210 3.81 -0.59 15.43
C GLN A 210 2.65 -0.57 16.42
N CYS A 211 1.55 -1.26 16.11
CA CYS A 211 0.36 -1.29 16.96
C CYS A 211 0.63 -1.91 18.33
N LEU A 212 1.40 -3.00 18.39
CA LEU A 212 1.78 -3.64 19.65
C LEU A 212 2.70 -2.73 20.50
N ILE A 213 3.68 -2.06 19.89
CA ILE A 213 4.55 -1.11 20.60
C ILE A 213 3.72 0.02 21.20
N GLU A 214 2.78 0.60 20.44
CA GLU A 214 1.90 1.67 20.95
C GLU A 214 0.99 1.18 22.08
N TYR A 215 0.44 -0.03 21.97
CA TYR A 215 -0.33 -0.65 23.06
C TYR A 215 0.50 -0.74 24.35
N PHE A 216 1.74 -1.24 24.26
CA PHE A 216 2.62 -1.33 25.43
C PHE A 216 3.07 0.05 25.95
N ARG A 217 3.25 1.05 25.08
CA ARG A 217 3.59 2.44 25.47
C ARG A 217 2.46 3.05 26.31
N VAL A 218 1.22 2.98 25.82
CA VAL A 218 0.02 3.47 26.54
C VAL A 218 -0.15 2.75 27.88
N ARG A 219 0.06 1.43 27.92
CA ARG A 219 -0.07 0.66 29.15
C ARG A 219 0.99 1.01 30.22
N LYS A 220 2.19 1.39 29.79
CA LYS A 220 3.28 1.80 30.70
C LYS A 220 3.11 3.22 31.23
N HIS A 221 2.56 4.11 30.41
CA HIS A 221 2.33 5.52 30.75
C HIS A 221 0.86 5.90 30.50
N PRO A 222 -0.07 5.40 31.32
CA PRO A 222 -1.48 5.76 31.19
C PRO A 222 -1.67 7.24 31.52
N THR A 223 -2.28 7.97 30.59
CA THR A 223 -2.74 9.34 30.76
C THR A 223 -4.27 9.34 30.89
N ALA A 224 -4.86 10.43 31.43
CA ALA A 224 -6.31 10.56 31.56
C ALA A 224 -7.06 10.43 30.22
N ALA A 225 -6.40 10.72 29.08
CA ALA A 225 -6.97 10.66 27.74
C ALA A 225 -6.65 9.36 26.96
N SER A 226 -5.68 8.55 27.39
CA SER A 226 -5.16 7.43 26.57
C SER A 226 -5.96 6.13 26.67
N GLY A 227 -7.03 6.09 27.47
CA GLY A 227 -7.78 4.86 27.76
C GLY A 227 -6.87 3.70 28.20
N TRP A 228 -7.33 2.45 28.03
CA TRP A 228 -6.50 1.25 28.32
C TRP A 228 -5.71 0.73 27.11
N GLY A 229 -5.75 1.45 25.98
CA GLY A 229 -5.03 1.08 24.74
C GLY A 229 -5.73 0.03 23.86
N GLY A 230 -6.97 -0.37 24.15
CA GLY A 230 -7.69 -1.41 23.40
C GLY A 230 -7.78 -1.16 21.89
N GLN A 231 -7.86 0.10 21.45
CA GLN A 231 -7.86 0.46 20.03
C GLN A 231 -6.54 0.08 19.33
N HIS A 232 -5.39 0.18 19.99
CA HIS A 232 -4.12 -0.27 19.41
C HIS A 232 -4.08 -1.78 19.21
N LEU A 233 -4.63 -2.55 20.16
CA LEU A 233 -4.75 -4.01 20.03
C LEU A 233 -5.76 -4.40 18.94
N ALA A 234 -6.87 -3.68 18.82
CA ALA A 234 -7.81 -3.87 17.72
C ALA A 234 -7.12 -3.61 16.36
N ASN A 235 -6.30 -2.57 16.26
CA ASN A 235 -5.53 -2.30 15.04
C ASN A 235 -4.49 -3.39 14.77
N ALA A 236 -3.81 -3.89 15.81
CA ALA A 236 -2.92 -5.04 15.70
C ALA A 236 -3.66 -6.28 15.13
N LEU A 237 -4.88 -6.53 15.59
CA LEU A 237 -5.74 -7.60 15.08
C LEU A 237 -6.12 -7.39 13.60
N LYS A 238 -6.36 -6.14 13.17
CA LYS A 238 -6.60 -5.82 11.75
C LYS A 238 -5.44 -6.32 10.90
N TYR A 239 -4.21 -5.93 11.22
CA TYR A 239 -3.04 -6.31 10.42
C TYR A 239 -2.65 -7.79 10.57
N SER A 240 -2.92 -8.42 11.72
CA SER A 240 -2.68 -9.85 11.89
C SER A 240 -3.65 -10.72 11.07
N SER A 241 -4.86 -10.23 10.82
CA SER A 241 -5.86 -10.94 10.01
C SER A 241 -5.43 -11.18 8.55
N ALA A 242 -4.41 -10.46 8.06
CA ALA A 242 -3.83 -10.68 6.74
C ALA A 242 -2.96 -11.95 6.66
N PHE A 243 -2.33 -12.40 7.77
CA PHE A 243 -1.38 -13.52 7.71
C PHE A 243 -2.04 -14.85 7.34
N PRO A 244 -3.19 -15.26 7.91
CA PRO A 244 -3.88 -16.46 7.46
C PRO A 244 -4.21 -16.41 5.96
N VAL A 245 -4.65 -15.26 5.44
CA VAL A 245 -4.93 -15.09 4.00
C VAL A 245 -3.68 -15.36 3.16
N ILE A 246 -2.54 -14.77 3.54
CA ILE A 246 -1.26 -14.93 2.83
C ILE A 246 -0.76 -16.38 2.89
N ILE A 247 -0.77 -17.00 4.08
CA ILE A 247 -0.31 -18.37 4.29
C ILE A 247 -1.18 -19.34 3.49
N LEU A 248 -2.51 -19.24 3.60
CA LEU A 248 -3.43 -20.12 2.88
C LEU A 248 -3.31 -19.93 1.35
N SER A 249 -3.06 -18.71 0.87
CA SER A 249 -2.79 -18.45 -0.56
C SER A 249 -1.47 -19.07 -1.03
N ALA A 250 -0.49 -19.26 -0.15
CA ALA A 250 0.75 -19.96 -0.47
C ALA A 250 0.53 -21.48 -0.49
N LEU A 251 -0.19 -22.01 0.51
CA LEU A 251 -0.53 -23.42 0.61
C LEU A 251 -1.38 -23.92 -0.55
N GLN A 252 -2.34 -23.12 -1.04
CA GLN A 252 -3.15 -23.49 -2.21
C GLN A 252 -2.30 -23.63 -3.48
N ARG A 253 -1.32 -22.74 -3.68
CA ARG A 253 -0.41 -22.80 -4.84
C ARG A 253 0.54 -23.99 -4.81
N GLY A 254 0.91 -24.45 -3.61
CA GLY A 254 1.77 -25.61 -3.40
C GLY A 254 1.00 -26.83 -2.88
N TYR A 255 -0.30 -26.95 -3.19
CA TYR A 255 -1.13 -28.00 -2.63
C TYR A 255 -0.70 -29.38 -3.14
N GLU A 256 -0.36 -30.27 -2.22
CA GLU A 256 0.00 -31.66 -2.50
C GLU A 256 -0.92 -32.60 -1.70
N PRO A 257 -1.81 -33.37 -2.37
CA PRO A 257 -2.80 -34.22 -1.69
C PRO A 257 -2.19 -35.19 -0.66
N ASN A 258 -0.98 -35.68 -0.91
CA ASN A 258 -0.31 -36.66 -0.06
C ASN A 258 0.33 -36.07 1.21
N LYS A 259 0.52 -34.75 1.27
CA LYS A 259 1.14 -34.05 2.41
C LYS A 259 0.12 -33.34 3.30
N PHE A 260 -1.04 -32.99 2.77
CA PHE A 260 -2.07 -32.24 3.49
C PHE A 260 -3.23 -33.12 3.95
N HIS A 261 -3.52 -33.15 5.25
CA HIS A 261 -4.69 -33.82 5.82
C HIS A 261 -6.03 -33.12 5.54
N MET A 262 -6.05 -32.13 4.64
CA MET A 262 -7.22 -31.31 4.30
C MET A 262 -7.41 -31.33 2.78
N SER A 263 -8.67 -31.45 2.34
CA SER A 263 -9.00 -31.34 0.90
C SER A 263 -8.73 -29.92 0.38
N GLU A 264 -8.46 -29.82 -0.93
CA GLU A 264 -8.31 -28.52 -1.61
C GLU A 264 -9.53 -27.62 -1.39
N ALA A 265 -10.74 -28.19 -1.48
CA ALA A 265 -11.98 -27.48 -1.18
C ALA A 265 -12.06 -26.99 0.27
N GLY A 266 -11.56 -27.77 1.23
CA GLY A 266 -11.45 -27.37 2.63
C GLY A 266 -10.50 -26.18 2.80
N LEU A 267 -9.34 -26.24 2.15
CA LEU A 267 -8.34 -25.18 2.17
C LEU A 267 -8.86 -23.88 1.53
N PHE A 268 -9.60 -23.99 0.43
CA PHE A 268 -10.27 -22.87 -0.23
C PHE A 268 -11.34 -22.23 0.67
N ARG A 269 -12.20 -23.04 1.32
CA ARG A 269 -13.22 -22.53 2.27
C ARG A 269 -12.60 -21.82 3.47
N LEU A 270 -11.48 -22.35 3.99
CA LEU A 270 -10.75 -21.71 5.09
C LEU A 270 -10.15 -20.37 4.64
N TRP A 271 -9.56 -20.32 3.45
CA TRP A 271 -9.08 -19.06 2.86
C TRP A 271 -10.21 -18.06 2.66
N LEU A 272 -11.38 -18.52 2.19
CA LEU A 272 -12.57 -17.70 1.98
C LEU A 272 -13.06 -17.07 3.30
N LEU A 273 -13.05 -17.82 4.40
CA LEU A 273 -13.37 -17.30 5.73
C LEU A 273 -12.40 -16.18 6.12
N PHE A 274 -11.09 -16.41 6.01
CA PHE A 274 -10.10 -15.41 6.43
C PHE A 274 -10.04 -14.19 5.52
N VAL A 275 -10.23 -14.34 4.21
CA VAL A 275 -10.28 -13.19 3.30
C VAL A 275 -11.53 -12.35 3.55
N PHE A 276 -12.67 -12.98 3.87
CA PHE A 276 -13.87 -12.29 4.33
C PHE A 276 -13.59 -11.51 5.62
N LEU A 277 -13.10 -12.17 6.68
CA LEU A 277 -12.80 -11.51 7.95
C LEU A 277 -11.83 -10.34 7.79
N ASN A 278 -10.72 -10.54 7.07
CA ASN A 278 -9.74 -9.49 6.81
C ASN A 278 -10.34 -8.31 6.03
N SER A 279 -11.14 -8.58 4.99
CA SER A 279 -11.72 -7.55 4.12
C SER A 279 -12.74 -6.69 4.85
N PHE A 280 -13.70 -7.31 5.54
CA PHE A 280 -14.76 -6.60 6.25
C PHE A 280 -14.24 -5.90 7.51
N TYR A 281 -13.30 -6.51 8.24
CA TYR A 281 -12.70 -5.83 9.38
C TYR A 281 -11.88 -4.60 8.95
N SER A 282 -11.11 -4.75 7.88
CA SER A 282 -10.34 -3.61 7.35
C SER A 282 -11.22 -2.53 6.73
N PHE A 283 -12.34 -2.88 6.08
CA PHE A 283 -13.34 -1.92 5.60
C PHE A 283 -13.96 -1.12 6.75
N TYR A 284 -14.42 -1.82 7.79
CA TYR A 284 -14.91 -1.18 9.01
C TYR A 284 -13.87 -0.21 9.58
N TRP A 285 -12.61 -0.64 9.65
CA TRP A 285 -11.54 0.18 10.19
C TRP A 285 -11.31 1.46 9.37
N ASP A 286 -11.26 1.33 8.04
CA ASP A 286 -11.03 2.47 7.17
C ASP A 286 -12.14 3.52 7.33
N VAL A 287 -13.41 3.09 7.35
CA VAL A 287 -14.57 3.99 7.49
C VAL A 287 -14.70 4.56 8.91
N ALA A 288 -14.69 3.70 9.92
CA ALA A 288 -15.01 4.10 11.30
C ALA A 288 -13.83 4.72 12.05
N LYS A 289 -12.59 4.29 11.77
CA LYS A 289 -11.41 4.67 12.57
C LYS A 289 -10.46 5.59 11.81
N ASP A 290 -10.13 5.27 10.57
CA ASP A 290 -9.20 6.07 9.78
C ASP A 290 -9.88 7.34 9.24
N TRP A 291 -11.11 7.21 8.76
CA TRP A 291 -11.93 8.32 8.25
C TRP A 291 -12.84 8.95 9.29
N ASP A 292 -12.97 8.35 10.48
CA ASP A 292 -13.73 8.91 11.61
C ASP A 292 -15.20 9.20 11.25
N LEU A 293 -15.81 8.32 10.46
CA LEU A 293 -17.19 8.48 10.00
C LEU A 293 -18.16 7.73 10.90
N SER A 294 -19.35 8.30 11.09
CA SER A 294 -20.37 7.80 12.02
C SER A 294 -21.24 6.66 11.46
N LEU A 295 -20.92 6.12 10.28
CA LEU A 295 -21.69 5.08 9.60
C LEU A 295 -21.91 3.82 10.46
N PHE A 296 -20.90 3.46 11.26
CA PHE A 296 -20.93 2.31 12.17
C PHE A 296 -21.08 2.71 13.65
N SER A 297 -21.31 3.99 13.93
CA SER A 297 -21.58 4.50 15.27
C SER A 297 -23.01 4.17 15.73
N SER A 298 -23.36 4.60 16.95
CA SER A 298 -24.71 4.49 17.50
C SER A 298 -25.76 5.10 16.56
N SER A 299 -26.99 4.59 16.60
CA SER A 299 -28.09 5.15 15.79
C SER A 299 -28.35 6.63 16.06
N HIS A 300 -28.06 7.11 17.27
CA HIS A 300 -28.18 8.53 17.61
C HIS A 300 -27.14 9.37 16.86
N GLU A 301 -25.86 8.99 16.93
CA GLU A 301 -24.77 9.73 16.29
C GLU A 301 -24.83 9.64 14.75
N ARG A 302 -25.16 8.46 14.21
CA ARG A 302 -25.27 8.26 12.76
C ARG A 302 -26.38 9.09 12.12
N ASN A 303 -27.48 9.30 12.84
CA ASN A 303 -28.68 9.98 12.37
C ASN A 303 -28.78 11.42 12.90
N ASP A 304 -27.71 11.99 13.46
CA ASP A 304 -27.71 13.37 13.94
C ASP A 304 -28.05 14.33 12.78
N PRO A 305 -29.11 15.15 12.88
CA PRO A 305 -29.53 16.06 11.82
C PRO A 305 -28.53 17.20 11.56
N GLY A 306 -27.56 17.42 12.46
CA GLY A 306 -26.54 18.45 12.34
C GLY A 306 -25.46 18.16 11.30
N HIS A 307 -25.43 16.97 10.70
CA HIS A 307 -24.52 16.61 9.61
C HIS A 307 -25.11 15.52 8.70
N PRO A 308 -24.55 15.28 7.51
CA PRO A 308 -25.03 14.22 6.64
C PRO A 308 -24.94 12.85 7.30
N TRP A 309 -25.88 11.97 6.94
CA TRP A 309 -26.04 10.64 7.51
C TRP A 309 -24.75 9.81 7.43
N GLY A 310 -24.32 9.29 8.59
CA GLY A 310 -23.12 8.44 8.67
C GLY A 310 -21.80 9.13 8.35
N LEU A 311 -21.77 10.45 8.18
CA LEU A 311 -20.55 11.24 8.02
C LEU A 311 -20.23 12.03 9.30
N ARG A 312 -19.00 12.51 9.43
CA ARG A 312 -18.62 13.40 10.53
C ARG A 312 -19.13 14.83 10.34
N ARG A 313 -19.26 15.55 11.45
CA ARG A 313 -19.70 16.96 11.51
C ARG A 313 -18.75 17.91 10.79
N TYR A 314 -17.46 17.87 11.14
CA TYR A 314 -16.45 18.77 10.57
C TYR A 314 -15.80 18.14 9.34
N ARG A 315 -15.95 18.81 8.19
CA ARG A 315 -15.47 18.36 6.87
C ARG A 315 -14.95 19.58 6.08
N TYR A 316 -13.78 19.42 5.49
CA TYR A 316 -13.15 20.33 4.54
C TYR A 316 -13.49 19.96 3.09
N PHE A 317 -13.76 18.70 2.77
CA PHE A 317 -14.39 18.33 1.50
C PHE A 317 -15.90 18.63 1.62
N HIS A 318 -16.34 19.76 1.07
CA HIS A 318 -17.73 20.21 1.23
C HIS A 318 -18.75 19.29 0.53
N VAL A 319 -18.35 18.66 -0.57
CA VAL A 319 -19.19 17.73 -1.35
C VAL A 319 -19.28 16.39 -0.61
N LYS A 320 -20.44 16.11 0.00
CA LYS A 320 -20.68 14.89 0.80
C LYS A 320 -20.58 13.61 -0.05
N GLU A 321 -20.93 13.71 -1.33
CA GLU A 321 -20.91 12.63 -2.30
C GLU A 321 -19.51 12.02 -2.45
N LEU A 322 -18.44 12.83 -2.27
CA LEU A 322 -17.06 12.33 -2.30
C LEU A 322 -16.79 11.27 -1.23
N TYR A 323 -17.35 11.43 -0.03
CA TYR A 323 -17.18 10.45 1.05
C TYR A 323 -17.95 9.16 0.75
N TYR A 324 -19.18 9.26 0.27
CA TYR A 324 -19.98 8.08 -0.07
C TYR A 324 -19.39 7.31 -1.25
N ILE A 325 -18.90 8.02 -2.26
CA ILE A 325 -18.16 7.40 -3.38
C ILE A 325 -16.90 6.72 -2.86
N ALA A 326 -16.15 7.35 -1.95
CA ALA A 326 -14.96 6.73 -1.37
C ALA A 326 -15.28 5.47 -0.55
N ILE A 327 -16.34 5.49 0.27
CA ILE A 327 -16.84 4.32 0.99
C ILE A 327 -17.19 3.19 0.02
N LEU A 328 -17.93 3.51 -1.06
CA LEU A 328 -18.32 2.52 -2.05
C LEU A 328 -17.11 1.93 -2.79
N ILE A 329 -16.19 2.77 -3.25
CA ILE A 329 -14.97 2.34 -3.94
C ILE A 329 -14.11 1.47 -3.01
N ASP A 330 -13.92 1.87 -1.76
CA ASP A 330 -13.15 1.07 -0.79
C ASP A 330 -13.79 -0.29 -0.54
N PHE A 331 -15.12 -0.34 -0.37
CA PHE A 331 -15.86 -1.59 -0.22
C PHE A 331 -15.70 -2.52 -1.43
N LEU A 332 -15.93 -2.00 -2.64
CA LEU A 332 -15.85 -2.79 -3.87
C LEU A 332 -14.44 -3.34 -4.11
N LEU A 333 -13.40 -2.50 -3.93
CA LEU A 333 -12.01 -2.92 -4.13
C LEU A 333 -11.52 -3.91 -3.07
N ARG A 334 -12.01 -3.81 -1.83
CA ARG A 334 -11.76 -4.82 -0.78
C ARG A 334 -12.44 -6.15 -1.05
N CYS A 335 -13.55 -6.15 -1.80
CA CYS A 335 -14.29 -7.34 -2.17
C CYS A 335 -13.87 -7.94 -3.53
N THR A 336 -12.75 -7.50 -4.11
CA THR A 336 -12.22 -8.04 -5.40
C THR A 336 -11.91 -9.53 -5.36
N TRP A 337 -11.64 -10.11 -4.18
CA TRP A 337 -11.47 -11.55 -4.01
C TRP A 337 -12.72 -12.35 -4.41
N SER A 338 -13.92 -11.73 -4.37
CA SER A 338 -15.18 -12.38 -4.76
C SER A 338 -15.21 -12.76 -6.24
N PHE A 339 -14.36 -12.17 -7.09
CA PHE A 339 -14.24 -12.58 -8.49
C PHE A 339 -13.79 -14.04 -8.63
N LYS A 340 -13.03 -14.56 -7.66
CA LYS A 340 -12.65 -15.99 -7.59
C LYS A 340 -13.82 -16.93 -7.29
N LEU A 341 -14.98 -16.40 -6.89
CA LEU A 341 -16.17 -17.22 -6.67
C LEU A 341 -16.94 -17.49 -7.96
N SER A 342 -16.74 -16.67 -9.00
CA SER A 342 -17.44 -16.82 -10.27
C SER A 342 -16.58 -17.63 -11.24
N PRO A 343 -17.04 -18.79 -11.74
CA PRO A 343 -16.30 -19.59 -12.71
C PRO A 343 -15.92 -18.83 -13.98
N HIS A 344 -16.71 -17.81 -14.36
CA HIS A 344 -16.43 -16.96 -15.53
C HIS A 344 -15.38 -15.87 -15.28
N LEU A 345 -15.12 -15.52 -14.01
CA LEU A 345 -14.20 -14.45 -13.62
C LEU A 345 -12.99 -14.96 -12.83
N ASP A 346 -12.95 -16.24 -12.45
CA ASP A 346 -11.85 -16.82 -11.69
C ASP A 346 -10.51 -16.65 -12.42
N HIS A 347 -10.51 -16.92 -13.73
CA HIS A 347 -9.34 -16.73 -14.58
C HIS A 347 -8.86 -15.27 -14.68
N PHE A 348 -9.72 -14.27 -14.45
CA PHE A 348 -9.31 -12.87 -14.53
C PHE A 348 -8.20 -12.55 -13.53
N ASN A 349 -8.29 -13.07 -12.31
CA ASN A 349 -7.32 -12.83 -11.25
C ASN A 349 -6.04 -13.68 -11.40
N ASP A 350 -6.05 -14.68 -12.28
CA ASP A 350 -4.89 -15.52 -12.57
C ASP A 350 -4.14 -15.08 -13.83
N LEU A 351 -4.78 -14.27 -14.69
CA LEU A 351 -4.12 -13.60 -15.79
C LEU A 351 -3.23 -12.47 -15.28
N GLU A 352 -2.01 -12.39 -15.83
CA GLU A 352 -1.02 -11.37 -15.49
C GLU A 352 -1.55 -9.93 -15.62
N GLY A 353 -2.41 -9.67 -16.61
CA GLY A 353 -3.08 -8.38 -16.77
C GLY A 353 -4.07 -8.05 -15.66
N GLY A 354 -4.80 -9.04 -15.16
CA GLY A 354 -5.74 -8.85 -14.04
C GLY A 354 -5.01 -8.66 -12.71
N ILE A 355 -3.91 -9.40 -12.48
CA ILE A 355 -3.04 -9.19 -11.31
C ILE A 355 -2.52 -7.75 -11.29
N PHE A 356 -1.96 -7.27 -12.41
CA PHE A 356 -1.48 -5.91 -12.55
C PHE A 356 -2.59 -4.86 -12.31
N LEU A 357 -3.79 -5.08 -12.87
CA LEU A 357 -4.92 -4.19 -12.63
C LEU A 357 -5.31 -4.15 -11.14
N MET A 358 -5.31 -5.28 -10.45
CA MET A 358 -5.63 -5.34 -9.02
C MET A 358 -4.59 -4.61 -8.17
N GLU A 359 -3.30 -4.71 -8.51
CA GLU A 359 -2.26 -3.92 -7.85
C GLU A 359 -2.42 -2.42 -8.09
N LEU A 360 -2.73 -2.04 -9.34
CA LEU A 360 -3.00 -0.64 -9.70
C LEU A 360 -4.20 -0.09 -8.92
N LEU A 361 -5.31 -0.83 -8.88
CA LEU A 361 -6.52 -0.42 -8.16
C LEU A 361 -6.29 -0.35 -6.65
N GLU A 362 -5.48 -1.23 -6.07
CA GLU A 362 -5.12 -1.17 -4.65
C GLU A 362 -4.29 0.10 -4.32
N VAL A 363 -3.39 0.52 -5.21
CA VAL A 363 -2.67 1.79 -5.08
C VAL A 363 -3.60 3.00 -5.24
N VAL A 364 -4.53 2.96 -6.20
CA VAL A 364 -5.55 4.01 -6.39
C VAL A 364 -6.47 4.12 -5.17
N ARG A 365 -6.91 2.99 -4.61
CA ARG A 365 -7.71 2.94 -3.37
C ARG A 365 -6.98 3.63 -2.22
N ARG A 366 -5.70 3.31 -2.02
CA ARG A 366 -4.87 3.94 -0.99
C ARG A 366 -4.65 5.42 -1.25
N TRP A 367 -4.42 5.81 -2.49
CA TRP A 367 -4.32 7.22 -2.90
C TRP A 367 -5.57 8.02 -2.51
N MET A 368 -6.76 7.49 -2.79
CA MET A 368 -8.03 8.07 -2.37
C MET A 368 -8.17 8.11 -0.84
N TRP A 369 -7.83 7.01 -0.15
CA TRP A 369 -7.88 6.91 1.31
C TRP A 369 -7.02 7.98 2.01
N ILE A 370 -5.86 8.35 1.43
CA ILE A 370 -4.96 9.38 2.01
C ILE A 370 -5.66 10.73 2.13
N PHE A 371 -6.47 11.14 1.14
CA PHE A 371 -7.19 12.42 1.22
C PHE A 371 -8.06 12.50 2.47
N ILE A 372 -8.91 11.50 2.68
CA ILE A 372 -9.85 11.47 3.80
C ILE A 372 -9.09 11.26 5.11
N ARG A 373 -8.07 10.39 5.14
CA ARG A 373 -7.25 10.19 6.34
C ARG A 373 -6.53 11.46 6.79
N VAL A 374 -5.91 12.19 5.87
CA VAL A 374 -5.19 13.43 6.18
C VAL A 374 -6.15 14.52 6.62
N GLU A 375 -7.31 14.63 5.97
CA GLU A 375 -8.37 15.52 6.43
C GLU A 375 -8.85 15.15 7.85
N THR A 376 -9.03 13.86 8.15
CA THR A 376 -9.38 13.40 9.49
C THR A 376 -8.37 13.90 10.52
N GLU A 377 -7.09 13.69 10.25
CA GLU A 377 -6.03 14.08 11.16
C GLU A 377 -5.98 15.61 11.34
N TRP A 378 -6.19 16.35 10.25
CA TRP A 378 -6.28 17.80 10.30
C TRP A 378 -7.44 18.29 11.18
N VAL A 379 -8.62 17.67 11.06
CA VAL A 379 -9.78 17.98 11.91
C VAL A 379 -9.46 17.70 13.38
N ARG A 380 -8.87 16.54 13.70
CA ARG A 380 -8.52 16.14 15.07
C ARG A 380 -7.56 17.14 15.74
N ASN A 381 -6.56 17.64 15.00
CA ASN A 381 -5.59 18.61 15.54
C ASN A 381 -6.17 20.03 15.71
N ASN A 382 -7.16 20.44 14.91
CA ASN A 382 -7.69 21.82 14.93
C ASN A 382 -9.00 21.98 15.69
N LYS A 383 -9.76 20.89 15.90
CA LYS A 383 -11.09 20.91 16.53
C LYS A 383 -11.22 19.94 17.72
N GLY A 384 -10.14 19.21 18.05
CA GLY A 384 -10.12 18.16 19.06
C GLY A 384 -10.54 16.79 18.49
N PRO A 385 -10.10 15.67 19.11
CA PRO A 385 -10.54 14.34 18.71
C PRO A 385 -12.04 14.14 19.00
N ALA A 386 -12.68 13.21 18.28
CA ALA A 386 -13.97 12.70 18.70
C ALA A 386 -13.83 12.08 20.12
N PRO A 387 -14.89 12.07 20.96
CA PRO A 387 -14.81 11.61 22.36
C PRO A 387 -14.18 10.24 22.57
N ASP A 388 -14.21 9.36 21.56
CA ASP A 388 -13.72 7.98 21.60
C ASP A 388 -12.47 7.70 20.72
N ASP A 389 -11.82 8.73 20.17
CA ASP A 389 -10.65 8.54 19.30
C ASP A 389 -9.32 8.81 19.99
N ILE A 390 -8.61 7.72 20.30
CA ILE A 390 -7.33 7.71 21.04
C ILE A 390 -6.14 7.65 20.07
N LEU A 391 -6.37 7.68 18.75
CA LEU A 391 -5.31 7.33 17.80
C LEU A 391 -4.09 8.27 17.86
N LEU A 392 -4.33 9.58 17.98
CA LEU A 392 -3.26 10.60 17.89
C LEU A 392 -3.54 11.88 18.68
N GLY A 393 -4.57 11.92 19.55
CA GLY A 393 -4.97 13.14 20.29
C GLY A 393 -3.79 13.87 20.93
N GLU A 394 -3.49 15.08 20.42
CA GLU A 394 -2.41 15.92 20.91
C GLU A 394 -2.73 16.53 22.27
N PHE A 395 -1.76 16.42 23.18
CA PHE A 395 -1.50 17.40 24.23
C PHE A 395 -1.05 18.70 23.57
N GLY A 396 -2.01 19.54 23.20
CA GLY A 396 -1.80 20.84 22.57
C GLY A 396 -2.46 21.98 23.34
N GLY A 397 -2.49 21.89 24.68
CA GLY A 397 -2.83 23.01 25.53
C GLY A 397 -1.61 23.38 26.36
N LYS A 398 -0.89 24.44 25.96
CA LYS A 398 -0.28 25.28 26.98
C LYS A 398 -1.45 25.77 27.82
N ILE A 399 -1.51 25.32 29.07
CA ILE A 399 -2.17 26.08 30.11
C ILE A 399 -1.29 27.32 30.21
N ASP A 400 -1.66 28.38 29.51
CA ASP A 400 -1.14 29.70 29.85
C ASP A 400 -1.61 29.92 31.30
N GLU A 401 -0.64 29.89 32.21
CA GLU A 401 -0.80 30.45 33.54
C GLU A 401 -1.04 31.95 33.36
N ASP A 402 -2.28 32.37 33.58
CA ASP A 402 -2.65 33.68 34.16
C ASP A 402 -3.95 33.52 34.96
#